data_AF-A0A938E3I4-F1
#
_entry.id   AF-A0A938E3I4-F1
#
_cell.length_a   1.000
_cell.length_b   1.000
_cell.length_c   1.000
_cell.angle_alpha   90.00
_cell.angle_beta   90.00
_cell.angle_gamma   90.00
#
_symmetry.space_group_name_H-M   'P 1'
#
loop_
_entity.id
_entity.type
_entity.pdbx_description
1 polymer ?
#
loop_
_entity_poly.entity_id
_entity_poly.type
_entity_poly.pdbx_seq_one_letter_code
_entity_poly.pdbx_strand_id
1 'polypeptide(L)'
;MTSTPGWEGRTVVTTTRSEQPPTDATPRFTRAEQVFHWANAALFAVVMLTGAVLYIGELSALVGRRELVRALHVYGGIAIAVSFLVAVLPRWGRPLLADMRRLQRGDPKFNRGQQVNASFLMAAVVVTFGTGIVMRWYEPFPLDWRTGATFVHDVFAFGVWAFVLGHVLFALQDPAALRAMAGRHPFSERSGPNKGPNRAENGGERECPGA
;
A
#
# COMPACT_ATOMS: atom_id res chain seq x y z
N MET A 1 -68.77 37.44 -12.27
CA MET A 1 -67.85 37.07 -13.37
C MET A 1 -66.51 37.74 -13.09
N THR A 2 -65.56 37.00 -12.51
CA THR A 2 -64.16 37.43 -12.35
C THR A 2 -63.32 36.16 -12.46
N SER A 3 -62.69 35.99 -13.62
CA SER A 3 -61.86 34.84 -13.99
C SER A 3 -60.51 34.89 -13.27
N THR A 4 -60.13 33.78 -12.65
CA THR A 4 -58.77 33.51 -12.17
C THR A 4 -57.87 33.12 -13.35
N PRO A 5 -56.68 33.71 -13.53
CA PRO A 5 -55.74 33.25 -14.56
C PRO A 5 -54.88 32.07 -14.08
N GLY A 6 -54.77 31.06 -14.94
CA GLY A 6 -53.45 30.58 -15.41
C GLY A 6 -52.63 29.70 -14.49
N TRP A 7 -52.94 28.41 -14.49
CA TRP A 7 -52.02 27.31 -14.19
C TRP A 7 -51.01 27.18 -15.36
N GLU A 8 -49.81 27.72 -15.23
CA GLU A 8 -48.76 27.51 -16.25
C GLU A 8 -47.57 26.74 -15.67
N GLY A 9 -47.42 25.54 -16.22
CA GLY A 9 -46.19 24.80 -16.48
C GLY A 9 -44.98 25.11 -15.60
N ARG A 10 -44.81 24.34 -14.52
CA ARG A 10 -43.48 24.09 -13.99
C ARG A 10 -42.77 23.14 -14.95
N THR A 11 -42.12 23.71 -15.96
CA THR A 11 -41.20 23.00 -16.84
C THR A 11 -40.12 22.38 -15.96
N VAL A 12 -40.23 21.08 -15.70
CA VAL A 12 -39.14 20.29 -15.11
C VAL A 12 -38.08 20.25 -16.20
N VAL A 13 -37.17 21.22 -16.16
CA VAL A 13 -35.90 21.13 -16.85
C VAL A 13 -35.19 19.96 -16.19
N THR A 14 -35.37 18.77 -16.77
CA THR A 14 -34.47 17.65 -16.55
C THR A 14 -33.15 18.09 -17.14
N THR A 15 -32.34 18.79 -16.35
CA THR A 15 -30.92 18.90 -16.64
C THR A 15 -30.39 17.48 -16.59
N THR A 16 -30.37 16.82 -17.75
CA THR A 16 -29.38 15.79 -18.02
C THR A 16 -28.04 16.49 -17.87
N ARG A 17 -27.56 16.59 -16.62
CA ARG A 17 -26.18 16.95 -16.31
C ARG A 17 -25.36 15.99 -17.14
N SER A 18 -24.77 16.51 -18.21
CA SER A 18 -23.81 15.79 -19.00
C SER A 18 -22.80 15.22 -18.00
N GLU A 19 -22.71 13.90 -17.98
CA GLU A 19 -21.70 13.19 -17.22
C GLU A 19 -20.38 13.37 -17.97
N GLN A 20 -19.90 14.62 -18.02
CA GLN A 20 -18.51 14.89 -18.32
C GLN A 20 -17.72 14.20 -17.21
N PRO A 21 -16.87 13.21 -17.54
CA PRO A 21 -16.03 12.61 -16.53
C PRO A 21 -15.23 13.75 -15.87
N PRO A 22 -15.23 13.86 -14.53
CA PRO A 22 -14.60 14.98 -13.84
C PRO A 22 -13.16 15.11 -14.33
N THR A 23 -12.88 16.19 -15.05
CA THR A 23 -11.58 16.48 -15.68
C THR A 23 -10.46 16.69 -14.66
N ASP A 24 -10.82 16.79 -13.37
CA ASP A 24 -9.93 16.99 -12.23
C ASP A 24 -9.74 15.73 -11.37
N ALA A 25 -10.18 14.57 -11.85
CA ALA A 25 -9.99 13.32 -11.13
C ALA A 25 -8.49 12.96 -11.15
N THR A 26 -7.79 13.20 -10.04
CA THR A 26 -6.36 12.90 -9.89
C THR A 26 -6.15 11.43 -9.50
N PRO A 27 -5.14 10.71 -10.02
CA PRO A 27 -4.87 9.33 -9.61
C PRO A 27 -4.63 9.19 -8.10
N ARG A 28 -5.22 8.16 -7.46
CA ARG A 28 -5.02 7.89 -6.02
C ARG A 28 -3.54 7.66 -5.68
N PHE A 29 -2.87 6.95 -6.59
CA PHE A 29 -1.45 6.62 -6.50
C PHE A 29 -0.74 7.06 -7.77
N THR A 30 0.46 7.58 -7.63
CA THR A 30 1.30 7.94 -8.77
C THR A 30 1.84 6.68 -9.47
N ARG A 31 2.29 6.81 -10.73
CA ARG A 31 2.94 5.70 -11.44
C ARG A 31 4.20 5.22 -10.71
N ALA A 32 4.94 6.14 -10.08
CA ALA A 32 6.12 5.80 -9.28
C ALA A 32 5.75 4.95 -8.06
N GLU A 33 4.69 5.31 -7.34
CA GLU A 33 4.17 4.51 -6.21
C GLU A 33 3.73 3.11 -6.65
N GLN A 34 3.03 3.01 -7.78
CA GLN A 34 2.58 1.72 -8.32
C GLN A 34 3.77 0.83 -8.71
N VAL A 35 4.73 1.37 -9.47
CA VAL A 35 5.94 0.62 -9.88
C VAL A 35 6.73 0.18 -8.64
N PHE A 36 6.90 1.07 -7.67
CA PHE A 36 7.60 0.74 -6.43
C PHE A 36 6.89 -0.36 -5.64
N HIS A 37 5.57 -0.28 -5.53
CA HIS A 37 4.77 -1.31 -4.87
C HIS A 37 4.88 -2.66 -5.59
N TRP A 38 4.65 -2.71 -6.90
CA TRP A 38 4.69 -3.98 -7.65
C TRP A 38 6.09 -4.59 -7.71
N ALA A 39 7.13 -3.76 -7.83
CA ALA A 39 8.51 -4.24 -7.76
C ALA A 39 8.81 -4.86 -6.40
N ASN A 40 8.43 -4.19 -5.30
CA ASN A 40 8.61 -4.74 -3.96
C ASN A 40 7.74 -5.98 -3.72
N ALA A 41 6.49 -5.97 -4.16
CA ALA A 41 5.58 -7.11 -4.03
C ALA A 41 6.15 -8.36 -4.72
N ALA A 42 6.72 -8.20 -5.91
CA ALA A 42 7.40 -9.30 -6.61
C ALA A 42 8.64 -9.79 -5.85
N LEU A 43 9.47 -8.88 -5.33
CA LEU A 43 10.63 -9.25 -4.51
C LEU A 43 10.21 -10.01 -3.25
N PHE A 44 9.22 -9.49 -2.50
CA PHE A 44 8.66 -10.16 -1.32
C PHE A 44 8.13 -11.54 -1.66
N ALA A 45 7.37 -11.69 -2.75
CA ALA A 45 6.89 -12.99 -3.20
C ALA A 45 8.05 -13.96 -3.47
N VAL A 46 9.11 -13.51 -4.14
CA VAL A 46 10.31 -14.34 -4.40
C VAL A 46 10.99 -14.78 -3.10
N VAL A 47 11.28 -13.86 -2.16
CA VAL A 47 11.94 -14.25 -0.90
C VAL A 47 11.05 -15.11 -0.01
N MET A 48 9.74 -14.85 0.02
CA MET A 48 8.78 -15.66 0.78
C MET A 48 8.71 -17.08 0.24
N LEU A 49 8.56 -17.26 -1.07
CA LEU A 49 8.49 -18.58 -1.71
C LEU A 49 9.81 -19.34 -1.56
N THR A 50 10.95 -18.69 -1.82
CA THR A 50 12.26 -19.32 -1.65
C THR A 50 12.54 -19.65 -0.18
N GLY A 51 12.11 -18.79 0.76
CA GLY A 51 12.19 -19.03 2.20
C GLY A 51 11.39 -20.26 2.63
N ALA A 52 10.15 -20.40 2.12
CA ALA A 52 9.33 -21.59 2.38
C ALA A 52 9.98 -22.88 1.88
N VAL A 53 10.58 -22.85 0.67
CA VAL A 53 11.32 -23.99 0.11
C VAL A 53 12.55 -24.34 0.95
N LEU A 54 13.27 -23.34 1.48
CA LEU A 54 14.46 -23.56 2.31
C LEU A 54 14.12 -24.04 3.72
N TYR A 55 12.96 -23.64 4.25
CA TYR A 55 12.45 -24.03 5.55
C TYR A 55 11.96 -25.48 5.58
N ILE A 56 11.27 -25.92 4.51
CA ILE A 56 10.72 -27.27 4.40
C ILE A 56 11.68 -28.16 3.60
N GLY A 57 12.36 -29.09 4.28
CA GLY A 57 13.40 -29.93 3.68
C GLY A 57 12.94 -30.74 2.46
N GLU A 58 11.70 -31.22 2.49
CA GLU A 58 11.06 -31.98 1.42
C GLU A 58 10.84 -31.13 0.16
N LEU A 59 10.44 -29.87 0.32
CA LEU A 59 10.33 -28.94 -0.82
C LEU A 59 11.70 -28.66 -1.43
N SER A 60 12.73 -28.47 -0.59
CA SER A 60 14.10 -28.29 -1.08
C SER A 60 14.60 -29.52 -1.84
N ALA A 61 14.25 -30.73 -1.39
CA ALA A 61 14.61 -31.98 -2.06
C ALA A 61 13.88 -32.12 -3.41
N LEU A 62 12.58 -31.78 -3.43
CA LEU A 62 11.76 -31.82 -4.65
C LEU A 62 12.26 -30.84 -5.72
N VAL A 63 12.63 -29.62 -5.33
CA VAL A 63 13.18 -28.61 -6.26
C VAL A 63 14.56 -29.02 -6.79
N GLY A 64 15.34 -29.78 -6.01
CA GLY A 64 16.65 -30.32 -6.41
C GLY A 64 17.76 -29.28 -6.65
N ARG A 65 17.47 -27.98 -6.52
CA ARG A 65 18.40 -26.87 -6.78
C ARG A 65 18.54 -25.93 -5.58
N ARG A 66 18.81 -26.49 -4.40
CA ARG A 66 18.87 -25.73 -3.13
C ARG A 66 19.77 -24.50 -3.20
N GLU A 67 20.94 -24.58 -3.84
CA GLU A 67 21.85 -23.43 -3.96
C GLU A 67 21.28 -22.30 -4.83
N LEU A 68 20.55 -22.62 -5.90
CA LEU A 68 19.87 -21.60 -6.70
C LEU A 68 18.77 -20.93 -5.88
N VAL A 69 17.97 -21.70 -5.14
CA VAL A 69 16.91 -21.18 -4.26
C VAL A 69 17.51 -20.26 -3.19
N ARG A 70 18.59 -20.70 -2.55
CA ARG A 70 19.35 -19.92 -1.57
C ARG A 70 19.89 -18.62 -2.17
N ALA A 71 20.45 -18.68 -3.38
CA ALA A 71 20.95 -17.49 -4.07
C ALA A 71 19.80 -16.50 -4.34
N LEU A 72 18.67 -16.97 -4.88
CA LEU A 72 17.49 -16.13 -5.11
C LEU A 72 16.96 -15.52 -3.81
N HIS A 73 16.95 -16.28 -2.72
CA HIS A 73 16.54 -15.78 -1.40
C HIS A 73 17.46 -14.66 -0.91
N VAL A 74 18.78 -14.89 -0.93
CA VAL A 74 19.79 -13.91 -0.47
C VAL A 74 19.79 -12.66 -1.33
N TYR A 75 19.87 -12.80 -2.65
CA TYR A 75 19.87 -11.64 -3.56
C TYR A 75 18.53 -10.90 -3.56
N GLY A 76 17.40 -11.62 -3.41
CA GLY A 76 16.09 -11.02 -3.22
C GLY A 76 16.02 -10.20 -1.93
N GLY A 77 16.54 -10.72 -0.82
CA GLY A 77 16.59 -10.00 0.46
C GLY A 77 17.45 -8.73 0.38
N ILE A 78 18.59 -8.80 -0.31
CA ILE A 78 19.44 -7.63 -0.59
C ILE A 78 18.70 -6.62 -1.46
N ALA A 79 18.02 -7.06 -2.53
CA ALA A 79 17.28 -6.18 -3.42
C ALA A 79 16.14 -5.45 -2.70
N ILE A 80 15.43 -6.12 -1.78
CA ILE A 80 14.44 -5.48 -0.91
C ILE A 80 15.13 -4.40 -0.07
N ALA A 81 16.19 -4.73 0.67
CA ALA A 81 16.90 -3.77 1.51
C ALA A 81 17.39 -2.54 0.72
N VAL A 82 17.96 -2.77 -0.47
CA VAL A 82 18.39 -1.69 -1.38
C VAL A 82 17.22 -0.82 -1.82
N SER A 83 16.08 -1.41 -2.19
CA SER A 83 14.91 -0.63 -2.63
C SER A 83 14.39 0.31 -1.54
N PHE A 84 14.37 -0.14 -0.28
CA PHE A 84 14.00 0.70 0.88
C PHE A 84 15.09 1.73 1.20
N LEU A 85 16.37 1.40 1.03
CA LEU A 85 17.46 2.37 1.20
C LEU A 85 17.38 3.50 0.16
N VAL A 86 17.09 3.16 -1.10
CA VAL A 86 16.84 4.13 -2.18
C VAL A 86 15.64 5.01 -1.86
N ALA A 87 14.57 4.44 -1.30
CA ALA A 87 13.41 5.20 -0.85
C ALA A 87 13.75 6.23 0.25
N VAL A 88 14.79 5.99 1.06
CA VAL A 88 15.22 6.91 2.12
C VAL A 88 16.19 7.99 1.63
N LEU A 89 16.81 7.82 0.46
CA LEU A 89 17.80 8.78 -0.07
C LEU A 89 17.12 10.08 -0.56
N PRO A 90 17.52 11.28 -0.06
CA PRO A 90 16.81 12.54 -0.28
C PRO A 90 16.68 13.00 -1.74
N ARG A 91 17.53 12.49 -2.64
CA ARG A 91 17.54 12.89 -4.06
C ARG A 91 16.49 12.15 -4.89
N TRP A 92 16.06 10.97 -4.45
CA TRP A 92 15.19 10.06 -5.21
C TRP A 92 13.89 9.73 -4.45
N GLY A 93 13.90 9.85 -3.11
CA GLY A 93 12.83 9.37 -2.25
C GLY A 93 11.86 10.41 -1.69
N ARG A 94 12.03 11.72 -1.94
CA ARG A 94 11.22 12.78 -1.27
C ARG A 94 9.70 12.58 -1.37
N PRO A 95 9.11 12.28 -2.54
CA PRO A 95 7.66 12.03 -2.63
C PRO A 95 7.25 10.77 -1.87
N LEU A 96 8.03 9.69 -2.00
CA LEU A 96 7.76 8.41 -1.34
C LEU A 96 7.90 8.52 0.19
N LEU A 97 8.89 9.26 0.68
CA LEU A 97 9.08 9.56 2.10
C LEU A 97 7.97 10.43 2.66
N ALA A 98 7.47 11.40 1.89
CA ALA A 98 6.33 12.19 2.31
C ALA A 98 5.09 11.30 2.50
N ASP A 99 4.86 10.37 1.57
CA ASP A 99 3.77 9.40 1.66
C ASP A 99 3.95 8.39 2.80
N MET A 100 5.18 7.89 3.02
CA MET A 100 5.50 7.04 4.17
C MET A 100 5.27 7.78 5.49
N ARG A 101 5.66 9.05 5.59
CA ARG A 101 5.43 9.89 6.79
C ARG A 101 3.94 10.16 7.00
N ARG A 102 3.16 10.37 5.93
CA ARG A 102 1.71 10.51 6.00
C ARG A 102 1.05 9.24 6.51
N LEU A 103 1.45 8.09 5.95
CA LEU A 103 1.04 6.77 6.41
C LEU A 103 1.35 6.59 7.90
N GLN A 104 2.57 6.90 8.34
CA GLN A 104 2.98 6.75 9.75
C GLN A 104 2.22 7.67 10.71
N ARG A 105 1.76 8.85 10.24
CA ARG A 105 0.98 9.80 11.05
C ARG A 105 -0.52 9.54 11.03
N GLY A 106 -0.99 8.52 10.32
CA GLY A 106 -2.42 8.19 10.24
C GLY A 106 -3.21 9.14 9.33
N ASP A 107 -2.59 9.60 8.23
CA ASP A 107 -3.28 10.39 7.21
C ASP A 107 -4.52 9.62 6.68
N PRO A 108 -5.70 10.28 6.56
CA PRO A 108 -6.93 9.64 6.08
C PRO A 108 -6.83 8.94 4.72
N LYS A 109 -5.78 9.24 3.92
CA LYS A 109 -5.45 8.52 2.68
C LYS A 109 -5.27 7.01 2.89
N PHE A 110 -4.80 6.60 4.07
CA PHE A 110 -4.47 5.22 4.43
C PHE A 110 -5.36 4.70 5.56
N ASN A 111 -5.82 3.46 5.47
CA ASN A 111 -6.56 2.82 6.56
C ASN A 111 -5.60 2.33 7.67
N ARG A 112 -6.12 2.09 8.88
CA ARG A 112 -5.32 1.59 10.01
C ARG A 112 -4.60 0.27 9.70
N GLY A 113 -5.23 -0.62 8.94
CA GLY A 113 -4.61 -1.90 8.55
C GLY A 113 -3.36 -1.71 7.68
N GLN A 114 -3.42 -0.80 6.70
CA GLN A 114 -2.28 -0.42 5.85
C GLN A 114 -1.18 0.23 6.66
N GLN A 115 -1.54 1.06 7.64
CA GLN A 115 -0.57 1.71 8.53
C GLN A 115 0.19 0.68 9.38
N VAL A 116 -0.51 -0.24 10.03
CA VAL A 116 0.11 -1.28 10.85
C VAL A 116 0.94 -2.22 9.97
N ASN A 117 0.41 -2.64 8.82
CA ASN A 117 1.12 -3.50 7.88
C ASN A 117 2.44 -2.86 7.40
N ALA A 118 2.40 -1.61 6.96
CA ALA A 118 3.60 -0.93 6.49
C ALA A 118 4.62 -0.71 7.63
N SER A 119 4.18 -0.33 8.84
CA SER A 119 5.09 -0.19 9.99
C SER A 119 5.75 -1.51 10.35
N PHE A 120 4.99 -2.62 10.37
CA PHE A 120 5.53 -3.95 10.63
C PHE A 120 6.53 -4.36 9.54
N LEU A 121 6.18 -4.23 8.25
CA LEU A 121 7.05 -4.63 7.15
C LEU A 121 8.36 -3.81 7.13
N MET A 122 8.31 -2.51 7.46
CA MET A 122 9.51 -1.69 7.60
C MET A 122 10.45 -2.23 8.68
N ALA A 123 9.91 -2.56 9.86
CA ALA A 123 10.70 -3.14 10.94
C ALA A 123 11.23 -4.54 10.55
N ALA A 124 10.39 -5.35 9.92
CA ALA A 124 10.74 -6.70 9.49
C ALA A 124 11.86 -6.71 8.45
N VAL A 125 11.89 -5.76 7.50
CA VAL A 125 13.00 -5.66 6.53
C VAL A 125 14.33 -5.42 7.24
N VAL A 126 14.38 -4.51 8.23
CA VAL A 126 15.60 -4.23 8.98
C VAL A 126 16.06 -5.46 9.76
N VAL A 127 15.14 -6.12 10.47
CA VAL A 127 15.45 -7.28 11.32
C VAL A 127 15.87 -8.49 10.47
N THR A 128 15.11 -8.81 9.42
CA THR A 128 15.40 -9.97 8.55
C THR A 128 16.66 -9.76 7.72
N PHE A 129 16.97 -8.52 7.33
CA PHE A 129 18.25 -8.20 6.67
C PHE A 129 19.44 -8.35 7.63
N GLY A 130 19.34 -7.81 8.85
CA GLY A 130 20.41 -7.93 9.86
C GLY A 130 20.69 -9.38 10.24
N THR A 131 19.64 -10.16 10.54
CA THR A 131 19.77 -11.59 10.81
C THR A 131 20.24 -12.38 9.59
N GLY A 132 19.81 -12.00 8.38
CA GLY A 132 20.30 -12.57 7.12
C GLY A 132 21.79 -12.37 6.90
N ILE A 133 22.35 -11.21 7.27
CA ILE A 133 23.80 -10.96 7.25
C ILE A 133 24.52 -11.92 8.19
N VAL A 134 24.03 -12.08 9.42
CA VAL A 134 24.62 -13.00 10.41
C VAL A 134 24.60 -14.44 9.89
N MET A 135 23.52 -14.89 9.26
CA MET A 135 23.42 -16.25 8.72
C MET A 135 24.25 -16.46 7.43
N ARG A 136 24.35 -15.45 6.57
CA ARG A 136 25.09 -15.55 5.30
C ARG A 136 26.60 -15.51 5.52
N TRP A 137 27.07 -14.64 6.41
CA TRP A 137 28.48 -14.46 6.76
C TRP A 137 28.70 -14.84 8.23
N TYR A 138 28.50 -16.12 8.54
CA TYR A 138 28.41 -16.61 9.92
C TYR A 138 29.74 -16.72 10.66
N GLU A 139 30.87 -16.86 9.94
CA GLU A 139 32.21 -17.06 10.51
C GLU A 139 32.60 -16.07 11.63
N PRO A 140 32.42 -14.75 11.46
CA PRO A 140 32.81 -13.76 12.48
C PRO A 140 31.92 -13.75 13.73
N PHE A 141 30.75 -14.41 13.73
CA PHE A 141 29.78 -14.31 14.82
C PHE A 141 29.88 -15.52 15.77
N PRO A 142 29.72 -15.36 17.10
CA PRO A 142 29.68 -16.50 18.02
C PRO A 142 28.43 -17.36 17.82
N LEU A 143 28.45 -18.61 18.29
CA LEU A 143 27.35 -19.57 18.11
C LEU A 143 26.00 -19.04 18.62
N ASP A 144 25.99 -18.39 19.79
CA ASP A 144 24.77 -17.82 20.38
C ASP A 144 24.10 -16.78 19.48
N TRP A 145 24.90 -15.96 18.78
CA TRP A 145 24.38 -14.97 17.84
C TRP A 145 23.82 -15.62 16.59
N ARG A 146 24.46 -16.67 16.08
CA ARG A 146 23.98 -17.41 14.90
C ARG A 146 22.65 -18.09 15.18
N THR A 147 22.54 -18.78 16.31
CA THR A 147 21.29 -19.44 16.74
C THR A 147 20.19 -18.41 16.98
N GLY A 148 20.49 -17.32 17.68
CA GLY A 148 19.56 -16.22 17.89
C GLY A 148 19.11 -15.59 16.57
N ALA A 149 20.02 -15.40 15.61
CA ALA A 149 19.71 -14.84 14.31
C ALA A 149 18.76 -15.73 13.52
N THR A 150 18.97 -17.05 13.48
CA THR A 150 18.05 -17.99 12.81
C THR A 150 16.66 -17.92 13.44
N PHE A 151 16.57 -17.99 14.78
CA PHE A 151 15.28 -17.90 15.48
C PHE A 151 14.55 -16.58 15.18
N VAL A 152 15.23 -15.44 15.29
CA VAL A 152 14.64 -14.12 15.04
C VAL A 152 14.24 -13.98 13.57
N HIS A 153 15.05 -14.47 12.64
CA HIS A 153 14.72 -14.45 11.21
C HIS A 153 13.44 -15.22 10.92
N ASP A 154 13.30 -16.44 11.47
CA ASP A 154 12.14 -17.30 11.25
C ASP A 154 10.87 -16.68 11.83
N VAL A 155 10.91 -16.16 13.06
CA VAL A 155 9.77 -15.51 13.70
C VAL A 155 9.29 -14.30 12.88
N PHE A 156 10.22 -13.46 12.42
CA PHE A 156 9.87 -12.32 11.58
C PHE A 156 9.40 -12.75 10.19
N ALA A 157 9.96 -13.82 9.62
CA ALA A 157 9.51 -14.36 8.34
C ALA A 157 8.06 -14.84 8.43
N PHE A 158 7.68 -15.56 9.49
CA PHE A 158 6.28 -15.93 9.71
C PHE A 158 5.37 -14.71 9.91
N GLY A 159 5.85 -13.69 10.63
CA GLY A 159 5.13 -12.42 10.73
C GLY A 159 4.92 -11.75 9.37
N VAL A 160 5.95 -11.71 8.51
CA VAL A 160 5.84 -11.19 7.13
C VAL A 160 4.81 -11.98 6.34
N TRP A 161 4.82 -13.31 6.41
CA TRP A 161 3.79 -14.14 5.80
C TRP A 161 2.38 -13.75 6.26
N ALA A 162 2.15 -13.65 7.57
CA ALA A 162 0.84 -13.30 8.11
C ALA A 162 0.36 -11.91 7.65
N PHE A 163 1.24 -10.91 7.70
CA PHE A 163 0.92 -9.53 7.35
C PHE A 163 0.72 -9.32 5.84
N VAL A 164 1.57 -9.92 5.00
CA VAL A 164 1.44 -9.86 3.54
C VAL A 164 0.19 -10.60 3.09
N LEU A 165 -0.06 -11.82 3.60
CA LEU A 165 -1.27 -12.56 3.26
C LEU A 165 -2.53 -11.81 3.72
N GLY A 166 -2.55 -11.29 4.94
CA GLY A 166 -3.64 -10.44 5.43
C GLY A 166 -3.87 -9.24 4.52
N HIS A 167 -2.81 -8.52 4.14
CA HIS A 167 -2.89 -7.39 3.21
C HIS A 167 -3.48 -7.78 1.84
N VAL A 168 -3.04 -8.91 1.27
CA VAL A 168 -3.56 -9.41 -0.02
C VAL A 168 -5.03 -9.81 0.10
N LEU A 169 -5.41 -10.55 1.15
CA LEU A 169 -6.80 -10.98 1.37
C LEU A 169 -7.74 -9.77 1.52
N PHE A 170 -7.35 -8.76 2.29
CA PHE A 170 -8.12 -7.52 2.41
C PHE A 170 -8.19 -6.76 1.08
N ALA A 171 -7.10 -6.72 0.30
CA ALA A 171 -7.09 -6.06 -1.00
C ALA A 171 -8.02 -6.76 -2.01
N LEU A 172 -8.08 -8.09 -1.99
CA LEU A 172 -8.97 -8.86 -2.88
C LEU A 172 -10.46 -8.61 -2.60
N GLN A 173 -10.81 -8.16 -1.40
CA GLN A 173 -12.18 -7.79 -1.02
C GLN A 173 -12.56 -6.36 -1.45
N ASP A 174 -11.61 -5.55 -1.92
CA ASP A 174 -11.84 -4.18 -2.37
C ASP A 174 -11.45 -4.00 -3.86
N PRO A 175 -12.41 -4.18 -4.80
CA PRO A 175 -12.16 -3.98 -6.23
C PRO A 175 -11.69 -2.57 -6.59
N ALA A 176 -12.05 -1.55 -5.80
CA ALA A 176 -11.60 -0.19 -6.05
C ALA A 176 -10.11 -0.03 -5.69
N ALA A 177 -9.65 -0.63 -4.60
CA ALA A 177 -8.23 -0.68 -4.25
C ALA A 177 -7.41 -1.41 -5.32
N LEU A 178 -7.88 -2.57 -5.81
CA LEU A 178 -7.20 -3.31 -6.88
C LEU A 178 -7.07 -2.49 -8.17
N ARG A 179 -8.16 -1.83 -8.59
CA ARG A 179 -8.15 -0.97 -9.79
C ARG A 179 -7.22 0.23 -9.64
N ALA A 180 -7.15 0.82 -8.44
CA ALA A 180 -6.22 1.91 -8.13
C ALA A 180 -4.76 1.45 -8.23
N MET A 181 -4.44 0.24 -7.78
CA MET A 181 -3.08 -0.34 -7.90
C MET A 181 -2.75 -0.83 -9.31
N ALA A 182 -3.75 -1.26 -10.08
CA ALA A 182 -3.59 -1.60 -11.49
C ALA A 182 -3.52 -0.37 -12.42
N GLY A 183 -3.65 0.85 -11.86
CA GLY A 183 -3.56 2.11 -12.60
C GLY A 183 -4.71 2.38 -13.56
N ARG A 184 -5.92 1.89 -13.22
CA ARG A 184 -7.10 1.97 -14.09
C ARG A 184 -8.15 3.03 -13.70
N HIS A 185 -7.95 3.84 -12.65
CA HIS A 185 -8.90 4.93 -12.33
C HIS A 185 -8.28 6.12 -11.59
N PRO A 186 -8.77 7.34 -11.85
CA PRO A 186 -8.55 8.48 -10.98
C PRO A 186 -9.37 8.39 -9.68
N PHE A 187 -8.85 8.95 -8.60
CA PHE A 187 -9.45 9.02 -7.26
C PHE A 187 -10.57 10.07 -7.22
N SER A 188 -11.67 9.70 -6.58
CA SER A 188 -12.72 10.63 -6.16
C SER A 188 -12.71 10.65 -4.63
N GLU A 189 -12.60 11.83 -4.03
CA GLU A 189 -12.61 12.01 -2.57
C GLU A 189 -13.88 11.43 -1.89
N ARG A 190 -14.96 11.21 -2.65
CA ARG A 190 -16.19 10.56 -2.14
C ARG A 190 -16.04 9.07 -1.83
N SER A 191 -14.95 8.44 -2.25
CA SER A 191 -14.72 6.99 -2.12
C SER A 191 -13.84 6.61 -0.92
N GLY A 192 -13.44 7.57 -0.09
CA GLY A 192 -12.64 7.31 1.11
C GLY A 192 -13.43 6.52 2.18
N PRO A 193 -12.73 5.76 3.06
CA PRO A 193 -13.37 4.98 4.13
C PRO A 193 -14.07 5.84 5.20
N ASN A 194 -13.81 7.15 5.21
CA ASN A 194 -14.51 8.10 6.05
C ASN A 194 -15.49 8.92 5.20
N LYS A 195 -16.72 8.43 5.06
CA LYS A 195 -17.84 9.27 4.63
C LYS A 195 -18.15 10.24 5.77
N GLY A 196 -17.48 11.39 5.77
CA GLY A 196 -17.94 12.52 6.57
C GLY A 196 -19.38 12.86 6.16
N PRO A 197 -20.26 13.23 7.11
CA PRO A 197 -21.65 13.54 6.79
C PRO A 197 -21.70 14.70 5.79
N ASN A 198 -22.58 14.57 4.80
CA ASN A 198 -22.85 15.58 3.77
C ASN A 198 -22.85 17.00 4.35
N ARG A 199 -21.83 17.80 4.00
CA ARG A 199 -21.91 19.26 4.14
C ARG A 199 -22.69 19.82 2.95
N ALA A 200 -23.96 19.47 2.89
CA ALA A 200 -24.95 20.09 2.02
C ALA A 200 -26.19 20.31 2.87
N GLU A 201 -26.24 21.45 3.56
CA GLU A 201 -27.45 22.18 3.99
C GLU A 201 -27.09 23.22 5.07
N ASN A 202 -26.90 24.46 4.61
CA ASN A 202 -27.15 25.74 5.28
C ASN A 202 -26.43 26.80 4.43
N GLY A 203 -27.09 27.64 3.64
CA GLY A 203 -28.32 28.37 3.95
C GLY A 203 -27.92 29.81 4.25
N GLY A 204 -28.42 30.75 3.44
CA GLY A 204 -28.49 32.16 3.79
C GLY A 204 -27.49 33.06 3.08
N GLU A 205 -28.01 33.81 2.10
CA GLU A 205 -27.41 35.02 1.55
C GLU A 205 -26.89 35.96 2.64
N ARG A 206 -25.77 36.64 2.36
CA ARG A 206 -25.44 37.91 3.00
C ARG A 206 -25.24 38.95 1.91
N GLU A 207 -26.30 39.70 1.66
CA GLU A 207 -26.25 41.02 1.03
C GLU A 207 -25.31 41.92 1.83
N CYS A 208 -24.39 42.60 1.14
CA CYS A 208 -23.64 43.73 1.71
C CYS A 208 -24.46 45.01 1.48
N PRO A 209 -24.79 45.79 2.52
CA PRO A 209 -25.22 47.16 2.30
C PRO A 209 -23.99 48.04 2.04
N GLY A 210 -24.07 48.86 1.00
CA GLY A 210 -23.07 49.87 0.69
C GLY A 210 -23.03 51.00 1.71
N ALA A 211 -21.87 51.62 1.80
CA ALA A 211 -21.64 53.00 2.19
C ALA A 211 -20.34 53.47 1.52
#